data_AF-A0A9D5Z8Y2-F1
#
_entry.id   AF-A0A9D5Z8Y2-F1
#
_cell.length_a   1.000
_cell.length_b   1.000
_cell.length_c   1.000
_cell.angle_alpha   90.00
_cell.angle_beta   90.00
_cell.angle_gamma   90.00
#
_symmetry.space_group_name_H-M   'P 1'
#
loop_
_entity.id
_entity.type
_entity.pdbx_description
1 polymer ?
#
loop_
_entity_poly.entity_id
_entity_poly.type
_entity_poly.pdbx_seq_one_letter_code
_entity_poly.pdbx_strand_id
1 'polypeptide(L)'
;MGQRSFEQLKELGAGRTAPDGVVSLYHQAFQDFGSQSLWSRQASEHPTIAQALIVSDCLRREGNQITRSFAAQIEEACRAAL
;
A
#
# COMPACT_ATOMS: atom_id res chain seq x y z
N MET A 1 15.41 2.91 12.68
CA MET A 1 14.56 1.78 13.12
C MET A 1 13.20 1.83 12.41
N GLY A 2 13.12 1.53 11.10
CA GLY A 2 11.87 1.72 10.32
C GLY A 2 11.36 0.50 9.55
N GLN A 3 12.19 -0.51 9.28
CA GLN A 3 11.82 -1.67 8.46
C GLN A 3 11.09 -2.77 9.24
N ARG A 4 11.41 -2.95 10.53
CA ARG A 4 10.83 -4.02 11.36
C ARG A 4 9.32 -3.88 11.55
N SER A 5 8.82 -2.66 11.74
CA SER A 5 7.37 -2.43 11.85
C SER A 5 6.63 -2.73 10.54
N PHE A 6 7.25 -2.42 9.40
CA PHE A 6 6.63 -2.65 8.09
C PHE A 6 6.58 -4.15 7.72
N GLU A 7 7.66 -4.89 7.94
CA GLU A 7 7.67 -6.35 7.72
C GLU A 7 6.67 -7.06 8.63
N GLN A 8 6.59 -6.66 9.90
CA GLN A 8 5.62 -7.22 10.85
C GLN A 8 4.17 -6.93 10.44
N LEU A 9 3.85 -5.71 9.97
CA LEU A 9 2.52 -5.38 9.46
C LEU A 9 2.19 -6.19 8.20
N LYS A 10 3.18 -6.47 7.34
CA LYS A 10 2.99 -7.34 6.17
C LYS A 10 2.71 -8.78 6.57
N GLU A 11 3.41 -9.33 7.56
CA GLU A 11 3.14 -10.69 8.06
C GLU A 11 1.74 -10.80 8.66
N LEU A 12 1.33 -9.83 9.49
CA LEU A 12 -0.01 -9.75 10.07
C LEU A 12 -1.10 -9.58 9.00
N GLY A 13 -0.80 -8.82 7.94
CA GLY A 13 -1.70 -8.52 6.82
C GLY A 13 -1.70 -9.54 5.68
N ALA A 14 -0.81 -10.54 5.68
CA ALA A 14 -0.67 -11.51 4.58
C ALA A 14 -1.89 -12.44 4.45
N GLY A 15 -2.61 -12.68 5.54
CA GLY A 15 -3.83 -13.49 5.57
C GLY A 15 -5.12 -12.69 5.72
N ARG A 16 -5.05 -11.36 5.75
CA ARG A 16 -6.23 -10.48 5.90
C ARG A 16 -6.48 -9.68 4.63
N THR A 17 -7.70 -9.79 4.12
CA THR A 17 -8.22 -8.91 3.08
C THR A 17 -8.18 -7.47 3.59
N ALA A 18 -7.78 -6.55 2.73
CA ALA A 18 -7.79 -5.14 3.06
C ALA A 18 -9.24 -4.67 3.27
N PRO A 19 -9.52 -3.81 4.27
CA PRO A 19 -10.84 -3.20 4.41
C PRO A 19 -11.08 -2.20 3.27
N ASP A 20 -12.35 -1.86 3.02
CA ASP A 20 -12.78 -1.02 1.89
C ASP A 20 -12.04 0.32 1.79
N GLY A 21 -11.67 0.92 2.93
CA GLY A 21 -10.86 2.15 2.97
C GLY A 21 -9.45 1.96 2.40
N VAL A 22 -8.79 0.84 2.69
CA VAL A 22 -7.47 0.50 2.15
C VAL A 22 -7.59 0.08 0.68
N VAL A 23 -8.64 -0.66 0.32
CA VAL A 23 -8.93 -1.04 -1.07
C VAL A 23 -9.11 0.21 -1.93
N SER A 24 -9.89 1.19 -1.46
CA SER A 24 -10.08 2.48 -2.17
C SER A 24 -8.76 3.23 -2.37
N LEU A 25 -7.93 3.33 -1.33
CA LEU A 25 -6.61 3.97 -1.43
C LEU A 25 -5.68 3.20 -2.37
N TYR A 26 -5.72 1.86 -2.36
CA TYR A 26 -4.95 1.02 -3.27
C TYR A 26 -5.34 1.27 -4.73
N HIS A 27 -6.63 1.25 -5.05
CA HIS A 27 -7.09 1.53 -6.41
C HIS A 27 -6.76 2.95 -6.84
N GLN A 28 -6.91 3.93 -5.94
CA GLN A 28 -6.52 5.30 -6.22
C GLN A 28 -5.02 5.41 -6.50
N ALA A 29 -4.15 4.72 -5.75
CA ALA A 29 -2.72 4.68 -6.05
C ALA A 29 -2.42 4.08 -7.44
N PHE A 30 -3.16 3.06 -7.87
CA PHE A 30 -3.04 2.51 -9.22
C PHE A 30 -3.54 3.47 -10.31
N GLN A 31 -4.58 4.25 -10.04
CA GLN A 31 -5.09 5.27 -10.98
C GLN A 31 -4.12 6.44 -11.11
N ASP A 32 -3.70 7.04 -9.99
CA ASP A 32 -2.88 8.24 -9.97
C ASP A 32 -1.40 7.98 -10.26
N PHE A 33 -0.86 6.85 -9.76
CA PHE A 33 0.58 6.55 -9.81
C PHE A 33 0.90 5.25 -10.54
N GLY A 34 -0.10 4.50 -11.01
CA GLY A 34 0.14 3.20 -11.62
C GLY A 34 0.90 3.28 -12.94
N SER A 35 0.74 4.37 -13.67
CA SER A 35 1.51 4.67 -14.89
C SER A 35 2.99 4.97 -14.63
N GLN A 36 3.36 5.40 -13.42
CA GLN A 36 4.73 5.76 -13.05
C GLN A 36 5.44 4.65 -12.26
N SER A 37 4.79 4.13 -11.21
CA SER A 37 5.44 3.26 -10.22
C SER A 37 4.84 1.86 -10.11
N LEU A 38 3.73 1.56 -10.80
CA LEU A 38 3.07 0.24 -10.75
C LEU A 38 2.85 -0.36 -12.13
N TRP A 39 3.57 0.13 -13.16
CA TRP A 39 3.39 -0.24 -14.57
C TRP A 39 3.52 -1.75 -14.86
N SER A 40 4.22 -2.49 -13.98
CA SER A 40 4.40 -3.93 -14.10
C SER A 40 3.44 -4.76 -13.22
N ARG A 41 2.61 -4.14 -12.38
CA ARG A 41 1.67 -4.85 -11.49
C ARG A 41 0.24 -4.70 -11.98
N GLN A 42 -0.50 -5.81 -11.94
CA GLN A 42 -1.94 -5.81 -12.18
C GLN A 42 -2.66 -5.47 -10.88
N ALA A 43 -3.56 -4.49 -10.92
CA ALA A 43 -4.43 -4.18 -9.80
C ALA A 43 -5.29 -5.41 -9.47
N SER A 44 -5.25 -5.86 -8.21
CA SER A 44 -6.14 -6.92 -7.72
C SER A 44 -7.47 -6.31 -7.29
N GLU A 45 -8.60 -6.97 -7.58
CA GLU A 45 -9.93 -6.51 -7.15
C GLU A 45 -10.10 -6.59 -5.62
N HIS A 46 -9.45 -7.58 -4.99
CA HIS A 46 -9.47 -7.77 -3.54
C HIS A 46 -8.04 -7.79 -3.00
N PRO A 47 -7.39 -6.62 -2.85
CA PRO A 47 -6.03 -6.58 -2.34
C PRO A 47 -5.98 -7.03 -0.87
N THR A 48 -4.91 -7.69 -0.47
CA THR A 48 -4.61 -7.93 0.95
C THR A 48 -3.93 -6.72 1.56
N ILE A 49 -3.96 -6.61 2.89
CA ILE A 49 -3.22 -5.56 3.62
C ILE A 49 -1.72 -5.62 3.24
N ALA A 50 -1.16 -6.82 3.09
CA ALA A 50 0.21 -6.99 2.64
C ALA A 50 0.46 -6.42 1.23
N GLN A 51 -0.48 -6.58 0.29
CA GLN A 51 -0.37 -6.00 -1.05
C GLN A 51 -0.45 -4.47 -1.02
N ALA A 52 -1.34 -3.90 -0.19
CA ALA A 52 -1.42 -2.46 0.00
C ALA A 52 -0.12 -1.88 0.58
N LEU A 53 0.48 -2.57 1.57
CA LEU A 53 1.77 -2.21 2.13
C LEU A 53 2.90 -2.25 1.08
N ILE A 54 2.91 -3.26 0.21
CA ILE A 54 3.88 -3.35 -0.88
C ILE A 54 3.75 -2.16 -1.84
N VAL A 55 2.53 -1.73 -2.14
CA VAL A 55 2.29 -0.53 -2.97
C VAL A 55 2.83 0.72 -2.29
N SER A 56 2.58 0.91 -1.00
CA SER A 56 3.12 2.07 -0.28
C SER A 56 4.65 2.08 -0.20
N ASP A 57 5.33 0.93 -0.09
CA ASP A 57 6.80 0.87 -0.18
C ASP A 57 7.29 1.25 -1.59
N CYS A 58 6.62 0.78 -2.65
CA CYS A 58 6.93 1.18 -4.03
C CYS A 58 6.74 2.70 -4.23
N LEU A 59 5.64 3.27 -3.77
CA LEU A 59 5.37 4.70 -3.83
C LEU A 59 6.41 5.54 -3.07
N ARG A 60 6.96 5.03 -1.96
CA ARG A 60 8.05 5.68 -1.20
C ARG A 60 9.38 5.65 -1.94
N ARG A 61 9.66 4.55 -2.65
CA ARG A 61 10.94 4.32 -3.35
C ARG A 61 10.98 5.04 -4.69
N GLU A 62 9.91 4.95 -5.46
CA GLU A 62 9.88 5.40 -6.86
C GLU A 62 9.17 6.73 -7.06
N GLY A 63 8.38 7.20 -6.09
CA GLY A 63 7.59 8.41 -6.25
C GLY A 63 8.17 9.67 -5.59
N ASN A 64 7.39 10.74 -5.68
CA ASN A 64 7.74 12.09 -5.24
C ASN A 64 7.18 12.42 -3.83
N GLN A 65 7.19 13.70 -3.43
CA GLN A 65 6.71 14.11 -2.11
C GLN A 65 5.22 13.80 -1.89
N ILE A 66 4.42 13.83 -2.96
CA ILE A 66 2.98 13.51 -2.92
C ILE A 66 2.78 12.01 -2.69
N THR A 67 3.52 11.15 -3.42
CA THR A 67 3.42 9.70 -3.25
C THR A 67 3.90 9.25 -1.87
N ARG A 68 4.87 9.95 -1.26
CA ARG A 68 5.31 9.67 0.11
C ARG A 68 4.22 9.94 1.14
N SER A 69 3.51 11.06 1.00
CA SER A 69 2.34 11.37 1.84
C SER A 69 1.21 10.36 1.62
N PHE A 70 1.03 9.90 0.38
CA PHE A 70 0.03 8.88 0.06
C PHE A 70 0.39 7.50 0.63
N ALA A 71 1.67 7.11 0.53
CA ALA A 71 2.19 5.88 1.11
C ALA A 71 2.02 5.84 2.63
N ALA A 72 2.24 6.96 3.32
CA ALA A 72 2.01 7.08 4.76
C ALA A 72 0.53 6.90 5.12
N GLN A 73 -0.40 7.44 4.33
CA GLN A 73 -1.84 7.23 4.53
C GLN A 73 -2.25 5.76 4.37
N ILE A 74 -1.73 5.06 3.36
CA ILE A 74 -1.99 3.63 3.18
C ILE A 74 -1.44 2.84 4.37
N GLU A 75 -0.22 3.13 4.83
CA GLU A 75 0.39 2.44 5.97
C GLU A 75 -0.43 2.64 7.26
N GLU A 76 -0.90 3.85 7.53
CA GLU A 76 -1.75 4.16 8.68
C GLU A 76 -3.11 3.45 8.58
N ALA A 77 -3.75 3.46 7.41
CA ALA A 77 -5.00 2.75 7.18
C ALA A 77 -4.83 1.22 7.35
N CYS A 78 -3.71 0.67 6.88
CA CYS A 78 -3.35 -0.73 7.10
C CYS A 78 -3.13 -1.05 8.57
N ARG A 79 -2.49 -0.14 9.32
CA ARG A 79 -2.27 -0.28 10.77
C ARG A 79 -3.58 -0.20 11.56
N ALA A 80 -4.48 0.71 11.19
CA ALA A 80 -5.79 0.83 11.83
C ALA A 80 -6.71 -0.38 11.55
N ALA A 81 -6.43 -1.12 10.49
CA ALA A 81 -7.17 -2.32 10.08
C ALA A 81 -6.69 -3.63 10.72
N LEU A 82 -5.50 -3.62 11.35
CA LEU A 82 -4.86 -4.79 11.95
C LEU A 82 -5.17 -4.92 13.44
#